data_AF-A0AA38M0H9-F1
#
_entry.id   AF-A0AA38M0H9-F1
#
_cell.length_a   1.000
_cell.length_b   1.000
_cell.length_c   1.000
_cell.angle_alpha   90.00
_cell.angle_beta   90.00
_cell.angle_gamma   90.00
#
_symmetry.space_group_name_H-M   'P 1'
#
loop_
_entity.id
_entity.type
_entity.pdbx_description
1 polymer ?
#
loop_
_entity_poly.entity_id
_entity_poly.type
_entity_poly.pdbx_seq_one_letter_code
_entity_poly.pdbx_strand_id
1 'polypeptide(L)'
;TRFKNPPPQYNLKEAFKNTTRPPYWTFEVYEMPSSGDGYGNVNNNNKKISVASDNLFPLKGYENEDFIVWMRTAAVSNFKKLYRRVQGPLEAGSYVLEVNYRYPVLVFDGKKKVVLATTSFFGGKNQFLGLGYIIMGSVTVFSAICFSLVQLLNPRKIGHCRIYY
;
A
#
# COMPACT_ATOMS: atom_id res chain seq x y z
N THR A 1 -2.69 3.40 17.47
CA THR A 1 -1.62 2.93 16.56
C THR A 1 -0.88 1.78 17.22
N ARG A 2 -0.55 0.72 16.47
CA ARG A 2 0.16 -0.47 17.00
C ARG A 2 1.64 -0.19 17.33
N PHE A 3 2.25 0.73 16.59
CA PHE A 3 3.63 1.16 16.80
C PHE A 3 3.64 2.41 17.67
N LYS A 4 4.43 2.37 18.75
CA LYS A 4 4.63 3.48 19.68
C LYS A 4 6.06 3.47 20.20
N ASN A 5 6.60 4.66 20.48
CA ASN A 5 7.90 4.78 21.12
C ASN A 5 7.83 4.42 22.62
N PRO A 6 8.91 3.86 23.19
CA PRO A 6 9.01 3.66 24.63
C PRO A 6 9.01 5.01 25.38
N PRO A 7 8.56 5.05 26.64
CA PRO A 7 8.74 6.22 27.49
C PRO A 7 10.22 6.38 27.88
N PRO A 8 10.71 7.62 28.08
CA PRO A 8 10.03 8.91 27.91
C PRO A 8 9.91 9.39 26.45
N GLN A 9 8.73 9.89 26.05
CA GLN A 9 8.49 10.35 24.68
C GLN A 9 9.17 11.69 24.34
N TYR A 10 9.54 12.49 25.34
CA TYR A 10 10.19 13.79 25.14
C TYR A 10 11.67 13.67 24.74
N ASN A 11 12.34 12.56 25.08
CA ASN A 11 13.75 12.33 24.78
C ASN A 11 13.95 10.90 24.28
N LEU A 12 13.91 10.73 22.96
CA LEU A 12 14.05 9.42 22.33
C LEU A 12 15.41 8.78 22.62
N LYS A 13 16.49 9.56 22.74
CA LYS A 13 17.82 9.02 23.07
C LYS A 13 17.82 8.35 24.44
N GLU A 14 17.11 8.94 25.40
CA GLU A 14 16.94 8.35 26.73
C GLU A 14 16.00 7.14 26.68
N ALA A 15 14.90 7.23 25.94
CA ALA A 15 13.95 6.13 25.75
C ALA A 15 14.58 4.87 25.15
N PHE A 16 15.60 5.04 24.31
CA PHE A 16 16.34 3.96 23.65
C PHE A 16 17.71 3.65 24.28
N LYS A 17 18.03 4.21 25.46
CA LYS A 17 19.36 4.09 26.10
C LYS A 17 19.83 2.64 26.33
N ASN A 18 18.89 1.74 26.62
CA ASN A 18 19.17 0.33 26.89
C ASN A 18 18.94 -0.57 25.68
N THR A 19 18.84 0.02 24.48
CA THR A 19 18.66 -0.70 23.23
C THR A 19 19.90 -0.55 22.36
N THR A 20 20.10 -1.50 21.45
CA THR A 20 21.19 -1.47 20.48
C THR A 20 20.61 -1.46 19.08
N ARG A 21 21.27 -0.75 18.17
CA ARG A 21 20.90 -0.80 16.75
C ARG A 21 21.06 -2.21 16.18
N PRO A 22 20.23 -2.58 15.19
CA PRO A 22 20.45 -3.77 14.39
C PRO A 22 21.81 -3.74 13.67
N PRO A 23 22.45 -4.90 13.42
CA PRO A 23 23.82 -4.97 12.88
C PRO A 23 24.04 -4.24 11.54
N TYR A 24 23.03 -4.22 10.66
CA TYR A 24 23.13 -3.65 9.32
C TYR A 24 22.71 -2.17 9.24
N TRP A 25 22.41 -1.53 10.37
CA TRP A 25 21.95 -0.14 10.39
C TRP A 25 23.10 0.82 10.63
N THR A 26 23.18 1.90 9.84
CA THR A 26 24.23 2.93 9.97
C THR A 26 23.95 3.91 11.11
N PHE A 27 22.69 4.08 11.49
CA PHE A 27 22.22 5.01 12.52
C PHE A 27 21.25 4.32 13.47
N GLU A 28 21.06 4.91 14.65
CA GLU A 28 20.12 4.41 15.66
C GLU A 28 18.66 4.62 15.24
N VAL A 29 17.74 3.83 15.82
CA VAL A 29 16.30 3.88 15.50
C VAL A 29 15.73 5.30 15.70
N TYR A 30 16.18 6.01 16.72
CA TYR A 30 15.71 7.37 17.02
C TYR A 30 16.37 8.46 16.14
N GLU A 31 17.43 8.13 15.40
CA GLU A 31 18.14 9.03 14.47
C GLU A 31 17.69 8.84 13.01
N MET A 32 16.73 7.95 12.77
CA MET A 32 16.15 7.73 11.45
C MET A 32 15.67 9.05 10.84
N PRO A 33 16.04 9.35 9.57
CA PRO A 33 15.45 10.47 8.86
C PRO A 33 13.95 10.21 8.69
N SER A 34 13.11 11.16 9.11
CA SER A 34 11.68 11.10 8.87
C SER A 34 11.33 11.74 7.53
N SER A 35 10.18 11.35 6.96
CA SER A 35 9.65 11.88 5.69
C SER A 35 9.53 13.41 5.68
N GLY A 36 9.38 14.04 6.85
CA GLY A 36 9.31 15.50 7.01
C GLY A 36 10.66 16.22 7.11
N ASP A 37 11.78 15.49 7.19
CA ASP A 37 13.03 16.03 7.74
C ASP A 37 14.05 16.48 6.68
N GLY A 38 13.79 16.35 5.37
CA GLY A 38 14.79 16.83 4.40
C GLY A 38 14.72 16.42 2.94
N TYR A 39 13.56 16.03 2.39
CA TYR A 39 13.44 15.79 0.94
C TYR A 39 12.41 16.68 0.25
N GLY A 40 12.26 17.90 0.77
CA GLY A 40 11.33 18.91 0.28
C GLY A 40 11.71 20.31 0.75
N ASN A 41 13.00 20.65 0.70
CA ASN A 41 13.41 22.05 0.78
C ASN A 41 14.67 22.32 -0.04
N VAL A 42 14.50 22.51 -1.34
CA VAL A 42 15.45 23.32 -2.11
C VAL A 42 15.02 24.77 -1.87
N ASN A 43 15.72 25.43 -0.93
CA ASN A 43 15.56 26.85 -0.66
C ASN A 43 16.07 27.64 -1.87
N ASN A 44 15.20 28.00 -2.81
CA ASN A 44 15.39 29.25 -3.55
C ASN A 44 14.78 30.34 -2.67
N ASN A 45 15.65 30.93 -1.85
CA ASN A 45 15.54 32.21 -1.15
C ASN A 45 14.12 32.60 -0.69
N ASN A 46 13.88 32.46 0.62
CA ASN A 46 12.81 33.16 1.36
C ASN A 46 11.43 32.47 1.35
N LYS A 47 11.40 31.14 1.49
CA LYS A 47 10.25 30.50 2.14
C LYS A 47 10.69 29.21 2.80
N LYS A 48 11.08 29.30 4.08
CA LYS A 48 10.94 28.16 4.98
C LYS A 48 9.43 27.94 5.10
N ILE A 49 8.86 27.18 4.16
CA ILE A 49 7.57 26.54 4.36
C ILE A 49 7.87 25.53 5.45
N SER A 50 7.82 25.97 6.70
CA SER A 50 7.50 25.11 7.82
C SER A 50 6.17 24.48 7.43
N VAL A 51 6.25 23.30 6.82
CA VAL A 51 5.14 22.37 6.85
C VAL A 51 4.88 22.24 8.34
N ALA A 52 3.83 22.89 8.81
CA ALA A 52 3.30 22.63 10.12
C ALA A 52 2.90 21.16 10.06
N SER A 53 3.84 20.29 10.42
CA SER A 53 3.46 19.01 10.98
C SER A 53 2.71 19.43 12.23
N ASP A 54 1.39 19.31 12.19
CA ASP A 54 0.50 19.53 13.33
C ASP A 54 0.85 18.59 14.52
N ASN A 55 1.87 17.74 14.35
CA ASN A 55 2.62 17.11 15.42
C ASN A 55 3.94 17.87 15.62
N LEU A 56 4.07 18.54 16.77
CA LEU A 56 5.26 19.23 17.30
C LEU A 56 6.54 18.38 17.31
N PHE A 57 6.42 17.07 17.05
CA PHE A 57 7.52 16.11 17.00
C PHE A 57 7.51 15.39 15.64
N PRO A 58 8.61 15.40 14.87
CA PRO A 58 8.73 14.53 13.70
C PRO A 58 8.58 13.07 14.16
N LEU A 59 7.74 12.30 13.45
CA LEU A 59 7.54 10.88 13.74
C LEU A 59 8.88 10.14 13.55
N LYS A 60 9.53 9.85 14.67
CA LYS A 60 10.85 9.21 14.77
C LYS A 60 10.77 7.95 15.61
N GLY A 61 11.83 7.15 15.60
CA GLY A 61 11.84 5.89 16.32
C GLY A 61 10.93 4.85 15.64
N TYR A 62 10.16 4.11 16.43
CA TYR A 62 9.22 3.11 15.93
C TYR A 62 7.97 3.70 15.27
N GLU A 63 7.74 5.00 15.45
CA GLU A 63 6.62 5.72 14.84
C GLU A 63 6.94 6.25 13.43
N ASN A 64 8.18 6.06 12.95
CA ASN A 64 8.59 6.44 11.61
C ASN A 64 7.78 5.69 10.53
N GLU A 65 7.22 6.43 9.57
CA GLU A 65 6.34 5.88 8.54
C GLU A 65 7.05 4.88 7.63
N ASP A 66 8.27 5.18 7.18
CA ASP A 66 9.05 4.33 6.28
C ASP A 66 9.41 3.01 6.98
N PHE A 67 9.74 3.08 8.28
CA PHE A 67 9.97 1.91 9.12
C PHE A 67 8.69 1.06 9.25
N ILE A 68 7.55 1.68 9.57
CA ILE A 68 6.27 0.98 9.70
C ILE A 68 5.87 0.28 8.40
N VAL A 69 6.05 0.94 7.25
CA VAL A 69 5.79 0.33 5.94
C VAL A 69 6.72 -0.86 5.70
N TRP A 70 7.99 -0.76 6.09
CA TRP A 70 8.93 -1.87 5.99
C TRP A 70 8.53 -3.06 6.86
N MET A 71 8.13 -2.82 8.11
CA MET A 71 7.76 -3.86 9.07
C MET A 71 6.50 -4.64 8.69
N ARG A 72 5.65 -4.12 7.79
CA ARG A 72 4.53 -4.89 7.24
C ARG A 72 5.07 -6.01 6.33
N THR A 73 4.99 -7.26 6.79
CA THR A 73 5.40 -8.43 6.00
C THR A 73 4.57 -8.54 4.72
N ALA A 74 5.22 -8.89 3.62
CA ALA A 74 4.55 -9.18 2.36
C ALA A 74 4.21 -10.66 2.27
N ALA A 75 3.07 -10.99 1.66
CA ALA A 75 2.64 -12.37 1.47
C ALA A 75 3.40 -13.11 0.34
N VAL A 76 4.09 -12.37 -0.52
CA VAL A 76 4.75 -12.90 -1.74
C VAL A 76 6.17 -12.34 -1.87
N SER A 77 7.05 -13.07 -2.55
CA SER A 77 8.45 -12.69 -2.79
C SER A 77 8.59 -11.42 -3.63
N ASN A 78 7.72 -11.23 -4.61
CA ASN A 78 7.62 -10.02 -5.41
C ASN A 78 6.63 -9.05 -4.78
N PHE A 79 7.13 -8.15 -3.93
CA PHE A 79 6.28 -7.17 -3.24
C PHE A 79 6.63 -5.73 -3.59
N LYS A 80 5.66 -4.85 -3.37
CA LYS A 80 5.79 -3.40 -3.51
C LYS A 80 5.47 -2.76 -2.17
N LYS A 81 6.24 -1.75 -1.78
CA LYS A 81 6.05 -0.96 -0.57
C LYS A 81 5.90 0.51 -0.96
N LEU A 82 5.00 1.22 -0.30
CA LEU A 82 4.80 2.63 -0.51
C LEU A 82 6.02 3.39 0.02
N TYR A 83 6.57 4.31 -0.78
CA TYR A 83 7.67 5.17 -0.34
C TYR A 83 7.21 6.60 -0.15
N ARG A 84 6.63 7.20 -1.18
CA ARG A 84 6.11 8.58 -1.14
C ARG A 84 4.80 8.68 -1.89
N ARG A 85 3.99 9.66 -1.51
CA ARG A 85 2.74 10.05 -2.19
C ARG A 85 2.87 11.49 -2.66
N VAL A 86 2.69 11.70 -3.95
CA VAL A 86 2.57 13.04 -4.53
C VAL A 86 1.11 13.46 -4.41
N GLN A 87 0.87 14.69 -3.93
CA GLN A 87 -0.47 15.26 -3.87
C GLN A 87 -0.74 16.03 -5.17
N GLY A 88 -1.82 15.69 -5.87
CA GLY A 88 -2.21 16.32 -7.13
C GLY A 88 -1.76 15.56 -8.39
N PRO A 89 -2.23 15.99 -9.57
CA PRO A 89 -1.84 15.42 -10.85
C PRO A 89 -0.37 15.74 -11.16
N LEU A 90 0.27 14.82 -11.89
CA LEU A 90 1.60 15.05 -12.44
C LEU A 90 1.42 15.50 -13.90
N GLU A 91 1.84 16.72 -14.22
CA GLU A 91 1.75 17.28 -15.57
C GLU A 91 2.59 16.47 -16.57
N ALA A 92 2.25 16.57 -17.86
CA ALA A 92 3.05 15.94 -18.89
C ALA A 92 4.42 16.64 -18.98
N GLY A 93 5.49 15.91 -18.73
CA GLY A 93 6.84 16.49 -18.70
C GLY A 93 7.93 15.46 -18.43
N SER A 94 9.17 15.94 -18.44
CA SER A 94 10.35 15.14 -18.10
C SER A 94 10.65 15.28 -16.61
N TYR A 95 10.74 14.15 -15.92
CA TYR A 95 11.05 14.08 -14.49
C TYR A 95 12.35 13.32 -14.29
N VAL A 96 13.18 13.82 -13.37
CA VAL A 96 14.43 13.15 -12.97
C VAL A 96 14.23 12.52 -11.60
N LEU A 97 14.48 11.22 -11.52
CA LEU A 97 14.46 10.48 -10.26
C LEU A 97 15.90 10.15 -9.86
N GLU A 98 16.39 10.80 -8.81
CA GLU A 98 17.67 10.50 -8.21
C GLU A 98 17.51 9.44 -7.11
N VAL A 99 18.27 8.34 -7.21
CA VAL A 99 18.19 7.22 -6.26
C VAL A 99 19.56 6.95 -5.67
N ASN A 100 19.68 7.08 -4.35
CA ASN A 100 20.90 6.70 -3.63
C ASN A 100 20.91 5.18 -3.36
N TYR A 101 21.90 4.47 -3.91
CA TYR A 101 21.97 3.01 -3.86
C TYR A 101 22.61 2.50 -2.55
N ARG A 102 21.78 2.23 -1.52
CA ARG A 102 22.26 1.77 -0.19
C ARG A 102 21.94 0.32 0.20
N TYR A 103 21.22 -0.41 -0.65
CA TYR A 103 20.75 -1.77 -0.34
C TYR A 103 21.20 -2.77 -1.42
N PRO A 104 22.33 -3.47 -1.28
CA PRO A 104 22.83 -4.36 -2.33
C PRO A 104 21.94 -5.61 -2.46
N VAL A 105 21.37 -5.83 -3.64
CA VAL A 105 20.50 -6.99 -3.92
C VAL A 105 21.17 -8.06 -4.78
N LEU A 106 22.34 -7.76 -5.33
CA LEU A 106 23.09 -8.62 -6.23
C LEU A 106 23.54 -9.92 -5.54
N VAL A 107 23.79 -9.87 -4.23
CA VAL A 107 24.25 -11.01 -3.44
C VAL A 107 23.25 -12.16 -3.39
N PHE A 108 21.96 -11.86 -3.62
CA PHE A 108 20.87 -12.83 -3.63
C PHE A 108 20.09 -12.82 -4.96
N ASP A 109 20.71 -12.34 -6.03
CA ASP A 109 20.12 -12.21 -7.38
C ASP A 109 18.75 -11.47 -7.38
N GLY A 110 18.62 -10.49 -6.48
CA GLY A 110 17.40 -9.70 -6.36
C GLY A 110 17.29 -8.60 -7.42
N LYS A 111 16.05 -8.20 -7.74
CA LYS A 111 15.77 -7.08 -8.65
C LYS A 111 15.00 -5.99 -7.92
N LYS A 112 15.38 -4.73 -8.15
CA LYS A 112 14.70 -3.55 -7.60
C LYS A 112 14.12 -2.71 -8.71
N LYS A 113 12.92 -2.18 -8.49
CA LYS A 113 12.20 -1.33 -9.43
C LYS A 113 11.48 -0.23 -8.67
N VAL A 114 11.48 0.97 -9.23
CA VAL A 114 10.62 2.07 -8.77
C VAL A 114 9.41 2.12 -9.70
N VAL A 115 8.22 2.22 -9.12
CA VAL A 115 6.96 2.24 -9.87
C VAL A 115 6.15 3.44 -9.41
N LEU A 116 5.84 4.32 -10.36
CA LEU A 116 4.87 5.39 -10.18
C LEU A 116 3.50 4.84 -10.59
N ALA A 117 2.52 4.98 -9.70
CA ALA A 117 1.17 4.50 -9.94
C ALA A 117 0.17 5.45 -9.31
N THR A 118 -0.93 5.71 -10.03
CA THR A 118 -2.11 6.37 -9.49
C THR A 118 -3.03 5.33 -8.86
N THR A 119 -3.69 5.71 -7.78
CA THR A 119 -4.70 4.88 -7.12
C THR A 119 -6.08 5.41 -7.46
N SER A 120 -6.95 4.56 -7.99
CA SER A 120 -8.37 4.82 -8.16
C SER A 120 -9.16 4.26 -6.97
N PHE A 121 -10.48 4.43 -6.96
CA PHE A 121 -11.36 3.90 -5.92
C PHE A 121 -11.15 2.40 -5.66
N PHE A 122 -10.94 1.61 -6.71
CA PHE A 122 -10.66 0.17 -6.62
C PHE A 122 -9.17 -0.18 -6.39
N GLY A 123 -8.34 0.80 -6.03
CA GLY A 123 -6.91 0.64 -5.83
C GLY A 123 -6.09 0.87 -7.10
N GLY A 124 -4.99 0.13 -7.24
CA GLY A 124 -4.13 0.21 -8.42
C GLY A 124 -4.66 -0.62 -9.60
N LYS A 125 -3.93 -0.61 -10.73
CA LYS A 125 -4.25 -1.42 -11.92
C LYS A 125 -4.34 -2.91 -11.57
N ASN A 126 -5.55 -3.46 -11.56
CA ASN A 126 -5.81 -4.89 -11.36
C ASN A 126 -6.96 -5.38 -12.24
N GLN A 127 -6.64 -6.11 -13.31
CA GLN A 127 -7.64 -6.65 -14.26
C GLN A 127 -8.27 -7.97 -13.77
N PHE A 128 -7.69 -8.61 -12.76
CA PHE A 128 -8.14 -9.92 -12.27
C PHE A 128 -9.58 -9.88 -11.76
N LEU A 129 -9.89 -8.89 -10.92
CA LEU A 129 -11.23 -8.74 -10.36
C LEU A 129 -12.28 -8.51 -11.45
N GLY A 130 -12.02 -7.57 -12.37
CA GLY A 130 -12.94 -7.27 -13.47
C GLY A 130 -13.20 -8.48 -14.37
N LEU A 131 -12.13 -9.19 -14.75
CA LEU A 131 -12.26 -10.41 -15.56
C LEU A 131 -13.01 -11.52 -14.82
N GLY A 132 -12.74 -11.69 -13.51
CA GLY A 132 -13.45 -12.65 -12.67
C GLY A 132 -14.96 -12.42 -12.65
N TYR A 133 -15.40 -11.17 -12.52
CA TYR A 133 -16.83 -10.83 -12.59
C TYR A 133 -17.44 -11.10 -13.96
N ILE A 134 -16.73 -10.79 -15.05
CA ILE A 134 -17.21 -11.06 -16.41
C ILE A 134 -17.41 -12.56 -16.64
N ILE A 135 -16.47 -13.40 -16.18
CA ILE A 135 -16.56 -14.86 -16.31
C ILE A 135 -17.72 -15.41 -15.47
N MET A 136 -17.84 -15.00 -14.21
CA MET A 136 -18.93 -15.49 -13.36
C MET A 136 -20.30 -15.02 -13.86
N GLY A 137 -20.38 -13.79 -14.37
CA GLY A 137 -21.59 -13.25 -14.99
C GLY A 137 -22.00 -14.02 -16.25
N SER A 138 -21.05 -14.32 -17.14
CA SER A 138 -21.35 -15.07 -18.37
C SER A 138 -21.83 -16.49 -18.09
N VAL A 139 -21.22 -17.19 -17.14
CA VAL A 139 -21.65 -18.53 -16.70
C VAL A 139 -23.08 -18.49 -16.16
N THR A 140 -23.40 -17.49 -15.34
CA THR A 140 -24.73 -17.38 -14.72
C THR A 140 -25.81 -17.06 -15.75
N VAL A 141 -25.53 -16.13 -16.68
CA VAL A 141 -26.45 -15.78 -17.77
C VAL A 141 -26.67 -16.97 -18.70
N PHE A 142 -25.60 -17.69 -19.07
CA PHE A 142 -25.71 -18.89 -19.89
C PHE A 142 -26.58 -19.96 -19.22
N SER A 143 -26.37 -20.20 -17.92
CA SER A 143 -27.20 -21.15 -17.16
C SER A 143 -28.66 -20.70 -17.08
N ALA A 144 -28.92 -19.41 -16.88
CA ALA A 144 -30.28 -18.87 -16.85
C ALA A 144 -30.99 -19.07 -18.19
N ILE A 145 -30.32 -18.77 -19.31
CA ILE A 145 -30.86 -18.99 -20.65
C ILE A 145 -31.16 -20.47 -20.88
N CYS A 146 -30.26 -21.38 -20.51
CA CYS A 146 -30.49 -22.82 -20.64
C CYS A 146 -31.73 -23.27 -19.87
N PHE A 147 -31.87 -22.84 -18.60
CA PHE A 147 -33.04 -23.18 -17.80
C PHE A 147 -34.33 -22.57 -18.36
N SER A 148 -34.30 -21.31 -18.81
CA SER A 148 -35.45 -20.66 -19.44
C SER A 148 -35.87 -21.38 -20.72
N LEU A 149 -34.94 -21.78 -21.59
CA LEU A 149 -35.24 -22.53 -22.81
C LEU A 149 -35.86 -23.89 -22.48
N VAL A 150 -35.32 -24.62 -21.50
CA VAL A 150 -35.90 -25.91 -21.07
C VAL A 150 -37.33 -25.73 -20.53
N GLN A 151 -37.59 -24.66 -19.76
CA GLN A 151 -38.94 -24.38 -19.25
C GLN A 151 -39.93 -24.01 -20.36
N LEU A 152 -39.49 -23.31 -21.40
CA LEU A 152 -40.33 -22.94 -22.55
C LEU A 152 -40.61 -24.13 -23.46
N LEU A 153 -39.62 -25.01 -23.67
CA LEU A 153 -39.77 -26.20 -24.51
C LEU A 153 -40.51 -27.34 -23.78
N ASN A 154 -40.32 -27.45 -22.46
CA ASN A 154 -40.99 -28.44 -21.61
C ASN A 154 -41.79 -27.75 -20.49
N PRO A 155 -42.90 -27.06 -20.81
CA PRO A 155 -43.72 -26.38 -19.82
C PRO A 155 -44.42 -27.41 -18.93
N ARG A 156 -43.85 -27.66 -17.75
CA ARG A 156 -44.45 -28.53 -16.74
C ARG A 156 -45.63 -27.80 -16.10
N LYS A 157 -46.83 -28.39 -16.11
CA LYS A 157 -47.99 -27.87 -15.37
C LYS A 157 -47.66 -27.81 -13.87
N ILE A 158 -47.71 -26.63 -13.28
CA ILE A 158 -47.51 -26.44 -11.85
C ILE A 158 -48.86 -26.62 -11.15
N GLY A 159 -48.97 -27.62 -10.29
CA GLY A 159 -50.12 -27.83 -9.40
C GLY A 159 -51.28 -28.63 -10.01
N HIS A 160 -51.31 -29.93 -9.72
CA HIS A 160 -52.58 -30.63 -9.52
C HIS A 160 -52.59 -31.05 -8.05
N CYS A 161 -53.38 -30.36 -7.21
CA CYS A 161 -53.59 -30.78 -5.83
C CYS A 161 -54.48 -32.02 -5.87
N ARG A 162 -53.89 -33.22 -5.90
CA ARG A 162 -54.64 -34.46 -5.71
C ARG A 162 -54.84 -34.63 -4.20
N ILE A 163 -55.96 -34.11 -3.69
CA ILE A 163 -56.45 -34.42 -2.36
C ILE A 163 -56.78 -35.91 -2.38
N TYR A 164 -55.91 -36.72 -1.78
CA TYR A 164 -56.21 -38.11 -1.48
C TYR A 164 -57.08 -38.11 -0.23
N TYR A 165 -58.36 -38.45 -0.40
CA TYR A 165 -59.26 -38.86 0.68
C TYR A 165 -59.09 -40.36 0.95
#